data_AF-X0X727-F1
#
_entry.id   AF-X0X727-F1
#
_cell.length_a   1.000
_cell.length_b   1.000
_cell.length_c   1.000
_cell.angle_alpha   90.00
_cell.angle_beta   90.00
_cell.angle_gamma   90.00
#
_symmetry.space_group_name_H-M   'P 1'
#
loop_
_entity.id
_entity.type
_entity.pdbx_description
1 polymer ?
#
loop_
_entity_poly.entity_id
_entity_poly.type
_entity_poly.pdbx_seq_one_letter_code
_entity_poly.pdbx_strand_id
1 'polypeptide(L)'
;SYVRSAFDLAIRGEYDFLHGLVVPHTCDAMWRILNIWKLHRPLDYTYFIEVPHMVGPSSCHFLEQELKLFKKSLEQLVGGKVTDEALRESIDTHNRARALLHEIYQYRKADPPLISGTEIARVLTAGRGIPVGEFNELLLQVIHEIRTRESEPREKKPRVLIYGGEVDDPAIIELIEECGAAVVMDDLCTGSRSFWELVKPQENAMESLAAHYIDDIRCPRTFRPGKAEERFLYLVDFA
;
A
#
# COMPACT_ATOMS: atom_id res chain seq x y z
N SER A 1 -4.32 -7.17 -16.25
CA SER A 1 -2.90 -7.03 -15.84
C SER A 1 -2.68 -5.58 -15.50
N TYR A 2 -2.37 -5.28 -14.23
CA TYR A 2 -2.41 -3.94 -13.64
C TYR A 2 -1.77 -2.85 -14.50
N VAL A 3 -0.50 -3.00 -14.89
CA VAL A 3 0.25 -2.00 -15.66
C VAL A 3 -0.42 -1.63 -16.98
N ARG A 4 -0.96 -2.63 -17.70
CA ARG A 4 -1.66 -2.39 -18.97
C ARG A 4 -3.00 -1.70 -18.74
N SER A 5 -3.73 -2.08 -17.69
CA SER A 5 -4.99 -1.45 -17.32
C SER A 5 -4.79 0.02 -16.94
N ALA A 6 -3.78 0.33 -16.12
CA ALA A 6 -3.44 1.71 -15.78
C ALA A 6 -3.05 2.54 -17.01
N PHE A 7 -2.28 1.97 -17.94
CA PHE A 7 -1.92 2.67 -19.17
C PHE A 7 -3.12 2.85 -20.13
N ASP A 8 -4.05 1.89 -20.19
CA ASP A 8 -5.29 2.04 -20.97
C ASP A 8 -6.14 3.21 -20.47
N LEU A 9 -6.32 3.31 -19.15
CA LEU A 9 -7.01 4.46 -18.51
C LEU A 9 -6.33 5.78 -18.87
N ALA A 10 -5.00 5.82 -18.87
CA ALA A 10 -4.24 7.00 -19.29
C ALA A 10 -4.50 7.37 -20.75
N ILE A 11 -4.48 6.39 -21.66
CA ILE A 11 -4.75 6.60 -23.09
C ILE A 11 -6.15 7.14 -23.32
N ARG A 12 -7.12 6.67 -22.53
CA ARG A 12 -8.52 7.13 -22.54
C ARG A 12 -8.74 8.51 -21.93
N GLY A 13 -7.73 9.10 -21.29
CA GLY A 13 -7.82 10.41 -20.63
C GLY A 13 -8.44 10.40 -19.25
N GLU A 14 -8.63 9.22 -18.65
CA GLU A 14 -9.21 9.08 -17.31
C GLU A 14 -8.26 9.65 -16.23
N TYR A 15 -7.00 9.90 -16.55
CA TYR A 15 -5.98 10.48 -15.68
C TYR A 15 -5.58 11.91 -16.04
N ASP A 16 -6.34 12.61 -16.88
CA ASP A 16 -6.00 13.98 -17.33
C ASP A 16 -6.06 15.02 -16.19
N PHE A 17 -6.59 14.65 -15.03
CA PHE A 17 -6.55 15.46 -13.81
C PHE A 17 -5.19 15.41 -13.08
N LEU A 18 -4.28 14.50 -13.46
CA LEU A 18 -2.96 14.36 -12.85
C LEU A 18 -1.94 15.31 -13.49
N HIS A 19 -1.21 16.07 -12.67
CA HIS A 19 -0.08 16.90 -13.12
C HIS A 19 1.20 16.09 -13.39
N GLY A 20 1.28 14.87 -12.86
CA GLY A 20 2.47 14.07 -13.01
C GLY A 20 2.35 12.63 -12.56
N LEU A 21 3.38 11.86 -12.90
CA LEU A 21 3.48 10.43 -12.64
C LEU A 21 4.82 10.11 -11.97
N VAL A 22 4.77 9.33 -10.89
CA VAL A 22 5.96 8.79 -10.23
C VAL A 22 5.94 7.27 -10.36
N VAL A 23 7.02 6.69 -10.89
CA VAL A 23 7.14 5.25 -11.10
C VAL A 23 8.35 4.71 -10.34
N PRO A 24 8.17 3.80 -9.37
CA PRO A 24 9.28 3.16 -8.69
C PRO A 24 9.82 1.96 -9.47
N HIS A 25 11.13 1.68 -9.36
CA HIS A 25 11.75 0.47 -9.89
C HIS A 25 11.30 -0.77 -9.10
N THR A 26 10.16 -1.33 -9.47
CA THR A 26 9.57 -2.47 -8.76
C THR A 26 9.68 -3.79 -9.51
N CYS A 27 9.11 -3.86 -10.71
CA CYS A 27 9.25 -4.99 -11.62
C CYS A 27 9.46 -4.48 -13.05
N ASP A 28 9.88 -5.38 -13.95
CA ASP A 28 10.17 -5.00 -15.33
C ASP A 28 8.99 -4.36 -16.05
N ALA A 29 7.76 -4.80 -15.75
CA ALA A 29 6.57 -4.20 -16.33
C ALA A 29 6.39 -2.73 -15.88
N MET A 30 6.63 -2.44 -14.60
CA MET A 30 6.42 -1.10 -14.02
C MET A 30 7.42 -0.08 -14.54
N TRP A 31 8.71 -0.38 -14.59
CA TRP A 31 9.67 0.63 -15.06
C TRP A 31 9.66 0.77 -16.59
N ARG A 32 9.43 -0.32 -17.34
CA ARG A 32 9.39 -0.25 -18.82
C ARG A 32 8.16 0.49 -19.33
N ILE A 33 7.03 0.46 -18.60
CA ILE A 33 5.85 1.24 -19.01
C ILE A 33 6.12 2.74 -18.98
N LEU A 34 7.05 3.23 -18.15
CA LEU A 34 7.36 4.66 -18.06
C LEU A 34 7.82 5.24 -19.40
N ASN A 35 8.65 4.50 -20.14
CA ASN A 35 9.13 4.94 -21.45
C ASN A 35 7.99 4.99 -22.47
N ILE A 36 7.08 4.01 -22.42
CA ILE A 36 5.89 3.98 -23.27
C ILE A 36 4.96 5.15 -22.91
N TRP A 37 4.77 5.41 -21.62
CA TRP A 37 3.95 6.50 -21.10
C TRP A 37 4.44 7.85 -21.59
N LYS A 38 5.74 8.14 -21.45
CA LYS A 38 6.36 9.39 -21.93
C LYS A 38 6.17 9.62 -23.44
N LEU A 39 6.13 8.55 -24.23
CA LEU A 39 5.96 8.65 -25.68
C LEU A 39 4.50 8.89 -26.11
N HIS A 40 3.52 8.35 -25.37
CA HIS A 40 2.12 8.32 -25.82
C HIS A 40 1.17 9.21 -25.01
N ARG A 41 1.49 9.48 -23.74
CA ARG A 41 0.73 10.37 -22.84
C ARG A 41 1.72 11.16 -21.97
N PRO A 42 2.52 12.07 -22.56
CA PRO A 42 3.46 12.88 -21.80
C PRO A 42 2.70 13.69 -20.73
N LEU A 43 3.29 13.76 -19.54
CA LEU A 43 2.81 14.57 -18.42
C LEU A 43 3.86 15.64 -18.10
N ASP A 44 3.44 16.76 -17.55
CA ASP A 44 4.32 17.88 -17.18
C ASP A 44 5.39 17.45 -16.20
N TYR A 45 5.06 16.49 -15.33
CA TYR A 45 5.99 15.90 -14.39
C TYR A 45 6.04 14.38 -14.52
N THR A 46 7.24 13.84 -14.63
CA THR A 46 7.45 12.39 -14.59
C THR A 46 8.75 12.08 -13.85
N TYR A 47 8.67 11.27 -12.80
CA TYR A 47 9.82 10.90 -11.98
C TYR A 47 9.96 9.39 -11.86
N PHE A 48 11.21 8.91 -11.89
CA PHE A 48 11.54 7.51 -11.67
C PHE A 48 12.33 7.39 -10.37
N ILE A 49 11.90 6.53 -9.46
CA ILE A 49 12.61 6.27 -8.21
C ILE A 49 13.31 4.93 -8.34
N GLU A 50 14.63 4.91 -8.25
CA GLU A 50 15.39 3.67 -8.19
C GLU A 50 15.22 3.04 -6.79
N VAL A 51 14.64 1.83 -6.74
CA VAL A 51 14.41 1.11 -5.49
C VAL A 51 15.34 -0.10 -5.44
N PRO A 52 16.22 -0.20 -4.43
CA PRO A 52 17.08 -1.36 -4.24
C PRO A 52 16.32 -2.69 -4.16
N HIS A 53 16.92 -3.73 -4.76
CA HIS A 53 16.34 -5.08 -4.84
C HIS A 53 16.82 -6.00 -3.73
N MET A 54 17.55 -5.49 -2.73
CA MET A 54 18.08 -6.28 -1.62
C MET A 54 17.93 -5.49 -0.33
N VAL A 55 17.73 -6.18 0.79
CA VAL A 55 17.72 -5.56 2.12
C VAL A 55 19.12 -5.19 2.61
N GLY A 56 19.20 -4.32 3.61
CA GLY A 56 20.43 -4.04 4.35
C GLY A 56 20.93 -2.59 4.23
N PRO A 57 21.99 -2.25 4.99
CA PRO A 57 22.36 -0.86 5.22
C PRO A 57 22.69 -0.06 3.96
N SER A 58 23.40 -0.67 2.99
CA SER A 58 23.74 -0.01 1.73
C SER A 58 22.51 0.31 0.89
N SER A 59 21.51 -0.57 0.90
CA SER A 59 20.24 -0.34 0.20
C SER A 59 19.42 0.76 0.88
N CYS A 60 19.33 0.75 2.21
CA CYS A 60 18.66 1.80 2.96
C CYS A 60 19.30 3.16 2.71
N HIS A 61 20.63 3.24 2.78
CA HIS A 61 21.35 4.49 2.49
C HIS A 61 21.17 4.96 1.03
N PHE A 62 21.20 4.04 0.07
CA PHE A 62 20.94 4.39 -1.34
C PHE A 62 19.54 4.96 -1.52
N LEU A 63 18.51 4.28 -1.00
CA LEU A 63 17.13 4.75 -1.13
C LEU A 63 16.90 6.08 -0.41
N GLU A 64 17.56 6.31 0.73
CA GLU A 64 17.54 7.60 1.43
C GLU A 64 18.03 8.74 0.51
N GLN A 65 19.12 8.54 -0.24
CA GLN A 65 19.60 9.55 -1.19
C GLN A 65 18.64 9.74 -2.37
N GLU A 66 18.08 8.65 -2.92
CA GLU A 66 17.07 8.72 -3.98
C GLU A 66 15.82 9.49 -3.55
N LEU A 67 15.35 9.28 -2.31
CA LEU A 67 14.21 10.00 -1.74
C LEU A 67 14.53 11.50 -1.53
N LYS A 68 15.78 11.86 -1.18
CA LYS A 68 16.21 13.27 -1.11
C LYS A 68 16.22 13.94 -2.48
N LEU A 69 16.65 13.23 -3.52
CA LEU A 69 16.59 13.74 -4.90
C LEU A 69 15.14 13.91 -5.35
N PHE A 70 14.28 12.93 -5.04
CA PHE A 70 12.86 13.00 -5.33
C PHE A 70 12.18 14.17 -4.61
N LYS A 71 12.43 14.37 -3.31
CA LYS A 71 11.97 15.53 -2.55
C LYS A 71 12.35 16.84 -3.24
N LYS A 72 13.63 17.00 -3.62
CA LYS A 72 14.10 18.21 -4.30
C LYS A 72 13.38 18.43 -5.65
N SER A 73 13.10 17.36 -6.38
CA SER A 73 12.36 17.42 -7.64
C SER A 73 10.90 17.86 -7.43
N LEU A 74 10.24 17.36 -6.38
CA LEU A 74 8.89 17.81 -6.00
C LEU A 74 8.87 19.27 -5.55
N GLU A 75 9.85 19.70 -4.74
CA GLU A 75 9.99 21.09 -4.32
C GLU A 75 10.12 22.05 -5.51
N GLN A 76 10.86 21.64 -6.54
CA GLN A 76 10.97 22.39 -7.79
C GLN A 76 9.65 22.44 -8.56
N LEU A 77 8.92 21.32 -8.63
CA LEU A 77 7.62 21.26 -9.30
C LEU A 77 6.60 22.19 -8.64
N VAL A 78 6.50 22.16 -7.31
CA VAL A 78 5.46 22.89 -6.56
C VAL A 78 5.87 24.33 -6.18
N GLY A 79 7.15 24.68 -6.34
CA GLY A 79 7.68 26.01 -5.99
C GLY A 79 7.77 26.27 -4.49
N GLY A 80 7.79 25.23 -3.66
CA GLY A 80 7.78 25.30 -2.20
C GLY A 80 8.77 24.32 -1.56
N LYS A 81 9.14 24.54 -0.29
CA LYS A 81 10.01 23.63 0.45
C LYS A 81 9.17 22.61 1.23
N VAL A 82 9.63 21.35 1.22
CA VAL A 82 9.16 20.31 2.13
C VAL A 82 10.08 20.35 3.35
N THR A 83 9.58 20.81 4.49
CA THR A 83 10.38 20.86 5.72
C THR A 83 10.45 19.49 6.39
N ASP A 84 11.45 19.28 7.24
CA ASP A 84 11.56 18.04 8.01
C ASP A 84 10.40 17.90 9.00
N GLU A 85 9.90 19.00 9.55
CA GLU A 85 8.72 19.03 10.43
C GLU A 85 7.47 18.57 9.67
N ALA A 86 7.21 19.11 8.47
CA ALA A 86 6.07 18.72 7.65
C ALA A 86 6.15 17.25 7.22
N LEU A 87 7.36 16.76 6.97
CA LEU A 87 7.57 15.35 6.64
C LEU A 87 7.28 14.44 7.84
N ARG A 88 7.73 14.80 9.04
CA ARG A 88 7.43 14.05 10.27
C ARG A 88 5.93 14.04 10.57
N GLU A 89 5.26 15.18 10.47
CA GLU A 89 3.81 15.26 10.64
C GLU A 89 3.04 14.39 9.64
N SER A 90 3.48 14.37 8.37
CA SER A 90 2.92 13.50 7.35
C SER A 90 3.15 12.01 7.67
N ILE A 91 4.36 11.64 8.12
CA ILE A 91 4.66 10.27 8.58
C ILE A 91 3.73 9.86 9.71
N ASP A 92 3.54 10.72 10.72
CA ASP A 92 2.67 10.44 11.86
C ASP A 92 1.21 10.29 11.43
N THR A 93 0.74 11.13 10.50
CA THR A 93 -0.61 11.05 9.95
C THR A 93 -0.84 9.74 9.19
N HIS A 94 0.15 9.28 8.41
CA HIS A 94 0.08 7.99 7.74
C HIS A 94 0.20 6.82 8.74
N ASN A 95 1.05 6.92 9.75
CA ASN A 95 1.15 5.89 10.80
C ASN A 95 -0.15 5.76 11.60
N ARG A 96 -0.89 6.86 11.82
CA ARG A 96 -2.25 6.79 12.37
C ARG A 96 -3.18 5.97 11.47
N ALA A 97 -3.16 6.20 10.16
CA ALA A 97 -3.99 5.41 9.23
C ALA A 97 -3.61 3.93 9.27
N ARG A 98 -2.32 3.62 9.30
CA ARG A 98 -1.80 2.25 9.44
C ARG A 98 -2.28 1.58 10.73
N ALA A 99 -2.19 2.28 11.86
CA ALA A 99 -2.65 1.77 13.15
C ALA A 99 -4.17 1.51 13.17
N LEU A 100 -4.97 2.42 12.59
CA LEU A 100 -6.43 2.25 12.47
C LEU A 100 -6.79 1.07 11.56
N LEU A 101 -6.11 0.92 10.40
CA LEU A 101 -6.28 -0.25 9.54
C LEU A 101 -5.90 -1.56 10.24
N HIS A 102 -4.82 -1.55 11.02
CA HIS A 102 -4.44 -2.71 11.83
C HIS A 102 -5.51 -3.05 12.89
N GLU A 103 -6.11 -2.04 13.53
CA GLU A 103 -7.27 -2.25 14.42
C GLU A 103 -8.45 -2.87 13.67
N ILE A 104 -8.80 -2.33 12.50
CA ILE A 104 -9.87 -2.87 11.66
C ILE A 104 -9.63 -4.36 11.34
N TYR A 105 -8.38 -4.72 11.03
CA TYR A 105 -8.00 -6.11 10.77
C TYR A 105 -8.13 -7.01 12.00
N GLN A 106 -8.04 -6.51 13.23
CA GLN A 106 -8.29 -7.31 14.43
C GLN A 106 -9.73 -7.82 14.50
N TYR A 107 -10.72 -7.06 13.99
CA TYR A 107 -12.12 -7.48 13.98
C TYR A 107 -12.41 -8.64 13.02
N ARG A 108 -11.45 -8.98 12.13
CA ARG A 108 -11.53 -10.17 11.25
C ARG A 108 -11.12 -11.46 11.96
N LYS A 109 -10.51 -11.38 13.15
CA LYS A 109 -10.14 -12.55 13.96
C LYS A 109 -11.34 -13.26 14.59
N ALA A 110 -12.45 -12.55 14.79
CA ALA A 110 -13.70 -13.15 15.24
C ALA A 110 -14.17 -14.24 14.25
N ASP A 111 -14.91 -15.22 14.76
CA ASP A 111 -15.48 -16.32 13.97
C ASP A 111 -16.96 -16.48 14.31
N PRO A 112 -17.87 -15.89 13.49
CA PRO A 112 -17.66 -15.25 12.19
C PRO A 112 -16.97 -13.86 12.26
N PRO A 113 -16.27 -13.40 11.18
CA PRO A 113 -15.63 -12.09 11.17
C PRO A 113 -16.68 -10.96 11.21
N LEU A 114 -16.33 -9.86 11.90
CA LEU A 114 -17.25 -8.73 12.09
C LEU A 114 -17.32 -7.82 10.86
N ILE A 115 -16.29 -7.85 10.01
CA ILE A 115 -16.21 -7.15 8.72
C ILE A 115 -15.79 -8.16 7.63
N SER A 116 -16.46 -8.11 6.48
CA SER A 116 -16.17 -8.98 5.33
C SER A 116 -14.86 -8.58 4.64
N GLY A 117 -14.24 -9.51 3.91
CA GLY A 117 -13.10 -9.19 3.06
C GLY A 117 -13.47 -8.18 1.97
N THR A 118 -14.70 -8.25 1.46
CA THR A 118 -15.21 -7.32 0.44
C THR A 118 -15.31 -5.89 0.97
N GLU A 119 -15.83 -5.69 2.18
CA GLU A 119 -15.85 -4.37 2.86
C GLU A 119 -14.43 -3.83 3.02
N ILE A 120 -13.48 -4.66 3.47
CA ILE A 120 -12.07 -4.27 3.63
C ILE A 120 -11.45 -3.82 2.31
N ALA A 121 -11.65 -4.58 1.23
CA ALA A 121 -11.15 -4.24 -0.09
C ALA A 121 -11.67 -2.88 -0.56
N ARG A 122 -12.97 -2.60 -0.35
CA ARG A 122 -13.57 -1.30 -0.68
C ARG A 122 -12.98 -0.16 0.15
N VAL A 123 -12.79 -0.36 1.46
CA VAL A 123 -12.14 0.63 2.35
C VAL A 123 -10.72 0.96 1.88
N LEU A 124 -9.92 -0.07 1.56
CA LEU A 124 -8.55 0.10 1.11
C LEU A 124 -8.46 0.80 -0.25
N THR A 125 -9.32 0.42 -1.20
CA THR A 125 -9.37 1.05 -2.53
C THR A 125 -9.79 2.50 -2.43
N ALA A 126 -10.81 2.83 -1.63
CA ALA A 126 -11.24 4.21 -1.40
C ALA A 126 -10.13 5.07 -0.76
N GLY A 127 -9.44 4.53 0.27
CA GLY A 127 -8.38 5.23 0.99
C GLY A 127 -7.16 5.61 0.13
N ARG A 128 -6.95 4.95 -1.01
CA ARG A 128 -5.86 5.27 -1.94
C ARG A 128 -6.12 6.50 -2.80
N GLY A 129 -7.38 6.93 -2.92
CA GLY A 129 -7.80 8.04 -3.77
C GLY A 129 -8.01 9.36 -3.05
N ILE A 130 -7.82 9.43 -1.72
CA ILE A 130 -8.16 10.59 -0.89
C ILE A 130 -7.01 11.00 0.04
N PRO A 131 -7.01 12.24 0.56
CA PRO A 131 -6.03 12.66 1.56
C PRO A 131 -6.07 11.80 2.82
N VAL A 132 -4.89 11.45 3.36
CA VAL A 132 -4.77 10.54 4.51
C VAL A 132 -5.46 11.06 5.78
N GLY A 133 -5.55 12.38 5.95
CA GLY A 133 -6.29 12.98 7.07
C GLY A 133 -7.79 12.70 6.98
N GLU A 134 -8.38 12.85 5.80
CA GLU A 134 -9.78 12.49 5.55
C GLU A 134 -10.00 10.98 5.71
N PHE A 135 -9.05 10.18 5.22
CA PHE A 135 -9.10 8.74 5.39
C PHE A 135 -9.08 8.31 6.86
N ASN A 136 -8.27 8.94 7.71
CA ASN A 136 -8.25 8.68 9.16
C ASN A 136 -9.63 8.88 9.80
N GLU A 137 -10.35 9.92 9.42
CA GLU A 137 -11.71 10.19 9.95
C GLU A 137 -12.71 9.15 9.45
N LEU A 138 -12.63 8.73 8.19
CA LEU A 138 -13.46 7.65 7.65
C LEU A 138 -13.15 6.29 8.32
N LEU A 139 -11.88 6.00 8.60
CA LEU A 139 -11.49 4.77 9.30
C LEU A 139 -12.07 4.73 10.72
N LEU A 140 -12.13 5.87 11.43
CA LEU A 140 -12.78 5.95 12.74
C LEU A 140 -14.28 5.69 12.65
N GLN A 141 -14.96 6.17 11.60
CA GLN A 141 -16.37 5.87 11.35
C GLN A 141 -16.58 4.38 11.06
N VAL A 142 -15.74 3.76 10.23
CA VAL A 142 -15.77 2.32 9.97
C VAL A 142 -15.59 1.52 11.27
N ILE A 143 -14.62 1.89 12.12
CA ILE A 143 -14.43 1.23 13.43
C ILE A 143 -15.68 1.39 14.31
N HIS A 144 -16.29 2.57 14.33
CA HIS A 144 -17.52 2.80 15.07
C HIS A 144 -18.65 1.87 14.59
N GLU A 145 -18.88 1.82 13.28
CA GLU A 145 -19.89 0.93 12.67
C GLU A 145 -19.61 -0.56 12.91
N ILE A 146 -18.34 -0.98 12.94
CA ILE A 146 -17.98 -2.35 13.32
C ILE A 146 -18.33 -2.66 14.77
N ARG A 147 -18.18 -1.69 15.68
CA ARG A 147 -18.45 -1.87 17.11
C ARG A 147 -19.93 -1.81 17.45
N THR A 148 -20.71 -1.04 16.72
CA THR A 148 -22.14 -0.81 17.02
C THR A 148 -23.09 -1.63 16.16
N ARG A 149 -22.60 -2.32 15.12
CA ARG A 149 -23.46 -3.20 14.31
C ARG A 149 -24.04 -4.31 15.18
N GLU A 150 -25.33 -4.55 15.04
CA GLU A 150 -25.97 -5.74 15.60
C GLU A 150 -25.43 -6.97 14.87
N SER A 151 -24.91 -7.95 15.61
CA SER A 151 -24.46 -9.20 14.99
C SER A 151 -25.63 -10.15 14.88
N GLU A 152 -26.09 -10.38 13.65
CA GLU A 152 -26.92 -11.55 13.39
C GLU A 152 -26.09 -12.82 13.60
N PRO A 153 -26.71 -13.94 14.03
CA PRO A 153 -26.03 -15.23 14.07
C PRO A 153 -25.56 -15.58 12.65
N ARG A 154 -24.24 -15.54 12.40
CA ARG A 154 -23.68 -15.99 11.12
C ARG A 154 -23.08 -17.37 11.28
N GLU A 155 -23.27 -18.19 10.26
CA GLU A 155 -22.64 -19.51 10.18
C GLU A 155 -21.12 -19.38 10.04
N LYS A 156 -20.41 -20.34 10.63
CA LYS A 156 -18.96 -20.45 10.45
C LYS A 156 -18.65 -20.84 9.02
N LYS A 157 -17.74 -20.09 8.39
CA LYS A 157 -17.28 -20.32 7.01
C LYS A 157 -15.81 -20.72 6.99
N PRO A 158 -15.35 -21.50 6.00
CA PRO A 158 -13.93 -21.69 5.74
C PRO A 158 -13.21 -20.34 5.68
N ARG A 159 -12.17 -20.17 6.50
CA ARG A 159 -11.41 -18.92 6.62
C ARG A 159 -10.25 -18.93 5.64
N VAL A 160 -10.14 -17.88 4.83
CA VAL A 160 -9.18 -17.79 3.73
C VAL A 160 -8.27 -16.59 3.92
N LEU A 161 -6.98 -16.81 3.67
CA LEU A 161 -5.97 -15.77 3.47
C LEU A 161 -5.67 -15.65 1.97
N ILE A 162 -5.69 -14.44 1.44
CA ILE A 162 -5.29 -14.18 0.03
C ILE A 162 -3.85 -13.70 0.00
N TYR A 163 -2.95 -14.46 -0.62
CA TYR A 163 -1.57 -14.05 -0.89
C TYR A 163 -1.40 -13.76 -2.38
N GLY A 164 -0.79 -12.62 -2.74
CA GLY A 164 -0.70 -12.26 -4.16
C GLY A 164 0.10 -11.01 -4.51
N GLY A 165 -0.24 -10.39 -5.62
CA GLY A 165 0.36 -9.11 -6.04
C GLY A 165 -0.58 -7.95 -5.73
N GLU A 166 -0.91 -7.21 -6.78
CA GLU A 166 -1.94 -6.19 -6.77
C GLU A 166 -3.32 -6.80 -6.98
N VAL A 167 -4.25 -6.52 -6.07
CA VAL A 167 -5.69 -6.77 -6.22
C VAL A 167 -6.42 -5.56 -5.64
N ASP A 168 -6.86 -4.66 -6.52
CA ASP A 168 -7.54 -3.40 -6.21
C ASP A 168 -9.05 -3.46 -6.51
N ASP A 169 -9.49 -4.45 -7.29
CA ASP A 169 -10.90 -4.75 -7.56
C ASP A 169 -11.47 -5.71 -6.50
N PRO A 170 -12.52 -5.33 -5.75
CA PRO A 170 -13.15 -6.18 -4.75
C PRO A 170 -13.85 -7.41 -5.34
N ALA A 171 -14.15 -7.46 -6.64
CA ALA A 171 -14.96 -8.51 -7.25
C ALA A 171 -14.42 -9.93 -7.03
N ILE A 172 -13.11 -10.12 -6.99
CA ILE A 172 -12.52 -11.44 -6.72
C ILE A 172 -12.72 -11.87 -5.26
N ILE A 173 -12.70 -10.92 -4.32
CA ILE A 173 -12.91 -11.19 -2.90
C ILE A 173 -14.40 -11.48 -2.65
N GLU A 174 -15.27 -10.70 -3.29
CA GLU A 174 -16.72 -10.88 -3.28
C GLU A 174 -17.09 -12.28 -3.80
N LEU A 175 -16.54 -12.70 -4.94
CA LEU A 175 -16.74 -14.04 -5.50
C LEU A 175 -16.32 -15.16 -4.52
N ILE A 176 -15.19 -15.01 -3.83
CA ILE A 176 -14.74 -16.00 -2.83
C ILE A 176 -15.75 -16.11 -1.68
N GLU A 177 -16.26 -14.97 -1.21
CA GLU A 177 -17.21 -14.93 -0.09
C GLU A 177 -18.61 -15.43 -0.49
N GLU A 178 -19.04 -15.18 -1.72
CA GLU A 178 -20.26 -15.73 -2.34
C GLU A 178 -20.20 -17.25 -2.49
N CYS A 179 -19.01 -17.82 -2.76
CA CYS A 179 -18.78 -19.26 -2.77
C CYS A 179 -18.79 -19.90 -1.36
N GLY A 180 -19.06 -19.14 -0.30
CA GLY A 180 -19.25 -19.66 1.05
C GLY A 180 -18.01 -19.65 1.93
N ALA A 181 -16.89 -19.06 1.49
CA ALA A 181 -15.73 -18.78 2.35
C ALA A 181 -15.85 -17.41 3.05
N ALA A 182 -14.95 -17.15 4.00
CA ALA A 182 -14.73 -15.84 4.58
C ALA A 182 -13.28 -15.43 4.36
N VAL A 183 -13.05 -14.30 3.69
CA VAL A 183 -11.71 -13.77 3.49
C VAL A 183 -11.32 -12.96 4.72
N VAL A 184 -10.50 -13.54 5.58
CA VAL A 184 -10.20 -13.00 6.92
C VAL A 184 -8.81 -12.38 7.02
N MET A 185 -7.97 -12.62 6.03
CA MET A 185 -6.66 -11.99 5.92
C MET A 185 -6.25 -11.85 4.46
N ASP A 186 -5.32 -10.95 4.19
CA ASP A 186 -4.63 -10.83 2.92
C ASP A 186 -3.16 -10.51 3.16
N ASP A 187 -2.34 -10.83 2.18
CA ASP A 187 -0.97 -10.39 2.01
C ASP A 187 -0.84 -9.89 0.57
N LEU A 188 -1.27 -8.65 0.35
CA LEU A 188 -1.39 -7.98 -0.95
C LEU A 188 -0.66 -6.63 -0.94
N CYS A 189 -0.16 -6.18 -2.09
CA CYS A 189 0.44 -4.83 -2.22
C CYS A 189 -0.60 -3.73 -1.92
N THR A 190 -1.85 -3.97 -2.31
CA THR A 190 -3.02 -3.15 -2.05
C THR A 190 -3.66 -3.37 -0.69
N GLY A 191 -3.13 -4.31 0.08
CA GLY A 191 -3.68 -4.69 1.37
C GLY A 191 -2.65 -4.57 2.47
N SER A 192 -2.60 -5.58 3.33
CA SER A 192 -1.83 -5.59 4.58
C SER A 192 -0.38 -5.14 4.40
N ARG A 193 0.33 -5.55 3.33
CA ARG A 193 1.75 -5.16 3.14
C ARG A 193 1.98 -3.66 3.07
N SER A 194 0.98 -2.86 2.71
CA SER A 194 1.11 -1.41 2.64
C SER A 194 0.99 -0.69 3.99
N PHE A 195 0.46 -1.36 5.01
CA PHE A 195 0.14 -0.71 6.29
C PHE A 195 0.48 -1.54 7.54
N TRP A 196 0.84 -2.82 7.42
CA TRP A 196 1.02 -3.71 8.57
C TRP A 196 2.08 -3.21 9.55
N GLU A 197 3.19 -2.70 9.01
CA GLU A 197 4.28 -2.13 9.78
C GLU A 197 4.17 -0.61 9.81
N LEU A 198 4.48 -0.01 10.96
CA LEU A 198 4.58 1.44 11.09
C LEU A 198 5.97 1.93 10.66
N VAL A 199 6.04 3.15 10.14
CA VAL A 199 7.32 3.83 9.95
C VAL A 199 7.89 4.16 11.33
N LYS A 200 9.06 3.61 11.65
CA LYS A 200 9.73 3.84 12.93
C LYS A 200 10.45 5.20 12.91
N PRO A 201 10.29 6.05 13.93
CA PRO A 201 10.93 7.36 13.95
C PRO A 201 12.45 7.21 14.12
N GLN A 202 13.20 7.93 13.29
CA GLN A 202 14.65 8.12 13.40
C GLN A 202 14.97 9.63 13.44
N GLU A 203 16.24 9.98 13.69
CA GLU A 203 16.67 11.39 13.68
C GLU A 203 16.34 12.05 12.34
N ASN A 204 16.57 11.34 11.23
CA ASN A 204 16.22 11.76 9.89
C ASN A 204 14.92 11.10 9.39
N ALA A 205 13.96 11.90 8.94
CA ALA A 205 12.69 11.40 8.43
C ALA A 205 12.82 10.63 7.10
N MET A 206 13.80 10.99 6.25
CA MET A 206 14.08 10.24 5.02
C MET A 206 14.71 8.88 5.31
N GLU A 207 15.56 8.79 6.33
CA GLU A 207 16.10 7.52 6.79
C GLU A 207 14.99 6.61 7.33
N SER A 208 14.04 7.20 8.08
CA SER A 208 12.84 6.50 8.56
C SER A 208 12.04 5.88 7.41
N LEU A 209 11.79 6.65 6.35
CA LEU A 209 11.09 6.16 5.15
C LEU A 209 11.89 5.10 4.40
N ALA A 210 13.18 5.33 4.16
CA ALA A 210 14.02 4.39 3.43
C ALA A 210 14.11 3.03 4.12
N ALA A 211 14.32 3.02 5.44
CA ALA A 211 14.32 1.80 6.25
C ALA A 211 12.97 1.08 6.17
N HIS A 212 11.85 1.82 6.29
CA HIS A 212 10.52 1.22 6.19
C HIS A 212 10.27 0.51 4.84
N TYR A 213 10.57 1.19 3.72
CA TYR A 213 10.34 0.62 2.39
C TYR A 213 11.25 -0.57 2.06
N ILE A 214 12.48 -0.62 2.59
CA ILE A 214 13.43 -1.71 2.35
C ILE A 214 13.22 -2.88 3.32
N ASP A 215 13.14 -2.60 4.62
CA ASP A 215 13.25 -3.62 5.65
C ASP A 215 11.89 -4.15 6.10
N ASP A 216 10.89 -3.28 6.26
CA ASP A 216 9.58 -3.64 6.81
C ASP A 216 8.64 -4.21 5.74
N ILE A 217 8.62 -3.66 4.51
CA ILE A 217 7.72 -4.12 3.45
C ILE A 217 8.23 -5.43 2.82
N ARG A 218 7.43 -6.50 2.92
CA ARG A 218 7.75 -7.84 2.41
C ARG A 218 7.35 -8.06 0.96
N CYS A 219 7.82 -7.17 0.07
CA CYS A 219 7.49 -7.27 -1.35
C CYS A 219 8.27 -8.40 -2.05
N PRO A 220 7.62 -9.22 -2.89
CA PRO A 220 8.24 -10.25 -3.73
C PRO A 220 9.51 -9.90 -4.52
N ARG A 221 9.68 -8.62 -4.86
CA ARG A 221 10.83 -8.09 -5.62
C ARG A 221 12.09 -7.92 -4.79
N THR A 222 11.97 -7.86 -3.46
CA THR A 222 13.11 -7.59 -2.57
C THR A 222 13.75 -8.91 -2.19
N PHE A 223 14.98 -9.12 -2.65
CA PHE A 223 15.81 -10.23 -2.24
C PHE A 223 16.18 -10.10 -0.77
N ARG A 224 15.82 -11.12 0.00
CA ARG A 224 16.20 -11.28 1.39
C ARG A 224 17.10 -12.51 1.47
N PRO A 225 18.36 -12.38 1.90
CA PRO A 225 19.24 -13.53 2.07
C PRO A 225 18.61 -14.56 2.99
N GLY A 226 18.72 -15.84 2.65
CA GLY A 226 18.03 -16.92 3.36
C GLY A 226 17.58 -18.01 2.40
N LYS A 227 16.87 -19.01 2.93
CA LYS A 227 16.24 -20.05 2.10
C LYS A 227 14.94 -19.54 1.49
N ALA A 228 14.56 -20.07 0.33
CA ALA A 228 13.37 -19.60 -0.39
C ALA A 228 12.08 -19.75 0.43
N GLU A 229 12.00 -20.77 1.30
CA GLU A 229 10.84 -21.04 2.15
C GLU A 229 10.66 -19.99 3.25
N GLU A 230 11.76 -19.37 3.71
CA GLU A 230 11.77 -18.35 4.77
C GLU A 230 11.00 -17.09 4.35
N ARG A 231 10.83 -16.89 3.04
CA ARG A 231 10.04 -15.81 2.48
C ARG A 231 8.58 -15.84 2.93
N PHE A 232 8.01 -17.03 3.16
CA PHE A 232 6.59 -17.19 3.49
C PHE A 232 6.34 -17.47 4.97
N LEU A 233 7.39 -17.69 5.77
CA LEU A 233 7.22 -18.10 7.18
C LEU A 233 6.45 -17.08 8.01
N TYR A 234 6.59 -15.78 7.72
CA TYR A 234 5.84 -14.74 8.42
C TYR A 234 4.31 -14.84 8.21
N LEU A 235 3.85 -15.51 7.16
CA LEU A 235 2.41 -15.71 6.93
C LEU A 235 1.80 -16.66 7.97
N VAL A 236 2.61 -17.48 8.63
CA VAL A 236 2.16 -18.35 9.72
C VAL A 236 1.71 -17.52 10.91
N ASP A 237 2.25 -16.32 11.10
CA ASP A 237 1.83 -15.41 12.17
C ASP A 237 0.38 -14.88 11.96
N PHE A 238 -0.18 -15.08 10.76
CA PHE A 238 -1.57 -14.75 10.43
C PHE A 238 -2.54 -15.93 10.56
N ALA A 239 -2.04 -17.16 10.75
CA ALA A 239 -2.86 -18.35 10.92
C ALA A 239 -3.50 -18.42 12.31
#